data_AF-A0A109N337-F1
#
_entry.id   AF-A0A109N337-F1
#
_cell.length_a   1.000
_cell.length_b   1.000
_cell.length_c   1.000
_cell.angle_alpha   90.00
_cell.angle_beta   90.00
_cell.angle_gamma   90.00
#
_symmetry.space_group_name_H-M   'P 1'
#
loop_
_entity.id
_entity.type
_entity.pdbx_description
1 polymer ?
#
loop_
_entity_poly.entity_id
_entity_poly.type
_entity_poly.pdbx_seq_one_letter_code
_entity_poly.pdbx_strand_id
1 'polypeptide(L)'
;MNKLDDEYYHLLEQIQAADFVLVELTHYLDTHPNDQQALLQFNQFHEYSRQLKAVFEPKYGPLLGFGNSSGGENKWEWGQGPWPWQV
;
A
#
# COMPACT_ATOMS: atom_id res chain seq x y z
N MET A 1 -18.26 -4.77 16.60
CA MET A 1 -17.17 -4.46 15.66
C MET A 1 -15.92 -5.11 16.23
N ASN A 2 -15.35 -6.12 15.57
CA ASN A 2 -14.07 -6.68 16.02
C ASN A 2 -13.03 -5.57 15.90
N LYS A 3 -12.47 -5.17 17.03
CA LYS A 3 -11.44 -4.14 17.10
C LYS A 3 -10.20 -4.68 16.41
N LEU A 4 -9.71 -4.01 15.37
CA LEU A 4 -8.43 -4.32 14.76
C LEU A 4 -7.30 -4.04 15.77
N ASP A 5 -6.20 -4.79 15.67
CA ASP A 5 -5.05 -4.63 16.55
C ASP A 5 -4.21 -3.39 16.18
N ASP A 6 -3.30 -2.99 17.08
CA ASP A 6 -2.44 -1.82 16.86
C ASP A 6 -1.49 -2.02 15.65
N GLU A 7 -1.16 -3.28 15.34
CA GLU A 7 -0.33 -3.63 14.17
C GLU A 7 -1.03 -3.26 12.86
N TYR A 8 -2.35 -3.46 12.75
CA TYR A 8 -3.14 -3.03 11.59
C TYR A 8 -2.92 -1.55 11.28
N TYR A 9 -3.12 -0.68 12.29
CA TYR A 9 -3.04 0.77 12.10
C TYR A 9 -1.61 1.19 11.76
N HIS A 10 -0.62 0.59 12.43
CA HIS A 10 0.78 0.92 12.20
C HIS A 10 1.27 0.50 10.80
N LEU A 11 0.85 -0.67 10.31
CA LEU A 11 1.19 -1.11 8.95
C LEU A 11 0.44 -0.28 7.90
N LEU A 12 -0.84 0.00 8.13
CA LEU A 12 -1.64 0.81 7.20
C LEU A 12 -1.08 2.23 7.07
N GLU A 13 -0.70 2.87 8.18
CA GLU A 13 -0.07 4.20 8.19
C GLU A 13 1.23 4.20 7.40
N GLN A 14 2.10 3.20 7.59
CA GLN A 14 3.34 3.08 6.82
C GLN A 14 3.10 2.89 5.32
N ILE A 15 2.10 2.06 4.95
CA ILE A 15 1.71 1.87 3.55
C ILE A 15 1.23 3.20 2.95
N GLN A 16 0.35 3.91 3.67
CA GLN A 16 -0.18 5.20 3.21
C GLN A 16 0.93 6.26 3.06
N ALA A 17 1.87 6.31 4.00
CA ALA A 17 3.01 7.23 3.91
C ALA A 17 3.91 6.90 2.72
N ALA A 18 4.25 5.62 2.50
CA ALA A 18 5.07 5.20 1.36
C ALA A 18 4.35 5.45 0.02
N ASP A 19 3.05 5.17 -0.06
CA ASP A 19 2.25 5.42 -1.25
C ASP A 19 2.07 6.92 -1.54
N PHE A 20 1.96 7.75 -0.50
CA PHE A 20 1.96 9.21 -0.67
C PHE A 20 3.28 9.71 -1.27
N VAL A 21 4.43 9.21 -0.79
CA VAL A 21 5.73 9.56 -1.38
C VAL A 21 5.81 9.16 -2.86
N LEU A 22 5.26 8.00 -3.23
CA LEU A 22 5.21 7.58 -4.63
C LEU A 22 4.36 8.51 -5.51
N VAL A 23 3.21 8.98 -5.00
CA VAL A 23 2.36 9.97 -5.68
C VAL A 23 3.13 11.27 -5.89
N GLU A 24 3.76 11.82 -4.84
CA GLU A 24 4.50 13.08 -4.92
C GLU A 24 5.71 12.98 -5.86
N LEU A 25 6.48 11.88 -5.78
CA LEU A 25 7.60 11.63 -6.68
C LEU A 25 7.14 11.47 -8.14
N THR A 26 5.98 10.87 -8.38
CA THR A 26 5.38 10.81 -9.73
C THR A 26 5.15 12.22 -10.26
N HIS A 27 4.47 13.06 -9.49
CA HIS A 27 4.21 14.45 -9.87
C HIS A 27 5.50 15.26 -10.10
N TYR A 28 6.52 15.05 -9.27
CA TYR A 28 7.82 15.69 -9.47
C TYR A 28 8.51 15.20 -10.76
N LEU A 29 8.57 13.89 -10.98
CA LEU A 29 9.22 13.26 -12.14
C LEU A 29 8.52 13.58 -13.47
N ASP A 30 7.21 13.84 -13.46
CA ASP A 30 6.48 14.34 -14.65
C ASP A 30 7.09 15.65 -15.19
N THR A 31 7.70 16.45 -14.32
CA THR A 31 8.37 17.72 -14.68
C THR A 31 9.90 17.61 -14.73
N HIS A 32 10.48 16.60 -14.08
CA HIS A 32 11.94 16.36 -13.99
C HIS A 32 12.31 14.90 -14.33
N PRO A 33 12.01 14.40 -15.54
CA PRO A 33 12.05 12.95 -15.83
C PRO A 33 13.46 12.34 -15.82
N ASN A 34 14.51 13.16 -15.90
CA ASN A 34 15.90 12.70 -15.92
C ASN A 34 16.61 12.82 -14.56
N ASP A 35 15.91 13.27 -13.51
CA ASP A 35 16.47 13.37 -12.16
C ASP A 35 16.72 11.97 -11.58
N GLN A 36 17.98 11.53 -11.64
CA GLN A 36 18.39 10.20 -11.20
C GLN A 36 18.18 9.98 -9.70
N GLN A 37 18.25 11.02 -8.88
CA GLN A 37 18.04 10.88 -7.43
C GLN A 37 16.57 10.66 -7.11
N ALA A 38 15.67 11.38 -7.79
CA ALA A 38 14.23 11.17 -7.65
C ALA A 38 13.81 9.80 -8.18
N LEU A 39 14.38 9.33 -9.29
CA LEU A 39 14.14 7.97 -9.81
C LEU A 39 14.59 6.87 -8.83
N LEU A 40 15.76 7.04 -8.21
CA LEU A 40 16.26 6.11 -7.19
C LEU A 40 15.33 6.07 -5.98
N GLN A 41 14.90 7.22 -5.48
CA GLN A 41 13.95 7.30 -4.36
C GLN A 41 12.61 6.66 -4.73
N PHE A 42 12.09 6.90 -5.94
CA PHE A 42 10.85 6.30 -6.41
C PHE A 42 10.94 4.76 -6.36
N ASN A 43 12.01 4.19 -6.90
CA ASN A 43 12.22 2.75 -6.86
C ASN A 43 12.36 2.20 -5.43
N GLN A 44 13.06 2.92 -4.53
CA GLN A 44 13.18 2.52 -3.13
C GLN A 44 11.82 2.48 -2.42
N PHE A 45 11.00 3.52 -2.57
CA PHE A 45 9.67 3.58 -1.97
C PHE A 45 8.69 2.60 -2.63
N HIS A 46 8.85 2.30 -3.92
CA HIS A 46 8.05 1.29 -4.62
C HIS A 46 8.28 -0.09 -4.01
N GLU A 47 9.55 -0.47 -3.83
CA GLU A 47 9.91 -1.74 -3.21
C GLU A 47 9.47 -1.79 -1.74
N TYR A 48 9.63 -0.70 -0.99
CA TYR A 48 9.19 -0.60 0.40
C TYR A 48 7.68 -0.74 0.55
N SER A 49 6.89 0.00 -0.23
CA SER A 49 5.42 -0.13 -0.27
C SER A 49 4.99 -1.56 -0.60
N ARG A 50 5.62 -2.19 -1.61
CA ARG A 50 5.33 -3.58 -1.97
C ARG A 50 5.61 -4.55 -0.83
N GLN A 51 6.71 -4.37 -0.09
CA GLN A 51 7.05 -5.21 1.05
C GLN A 51 6.05 -5.07 2.20
N LEU A 52 5.64 -3.83 2.52
CA LEU A 52 4.63 -3.58 3.55
C LEU A 52 3.29 -4.23 3.19
N LYS A 53 2.84 -4.07 1.93
CA LYS A 53 1.61 -4.71 1.43
C LYS A 53 1.68 -6.24 1.50
N ALA A 54 2.82 -6.83 1.17
CA ALA A 54 3.03 -8.28 1.29
C ALA A 54 2.96 -8.80 2.74
N VAL A 55 3.26 -7.95 3.74
CA VAL A 55 3.08 -8.28 5.16
C VAL A 55 1.63 -8.07 5.61
N PHE A 56 0.97 -7.04 5.09
CA PHE A 56 -0.38 -6.65 5.47
C PHE A 56 -1.45 -7.60 4.91
N GLU A 57 -1.41 -7.90 3.61
CA GLU A 57 -2.49 -8.60 2.91
C GLU A 57 -2.81 -10.00 3.49
N PRO A 58 -1.82 -10.85 3.86
CA PRO A 58 -2.11 -12.14 4.46
C PRO A 58 -2.80 -12.07 5.83
N LYS A 59 -2.67 -10.94 6.54
CA LYS A 59 -3.21 -10.74 7.90
C LYS A 59 -4.60 -10.09 7.87
N TYR A 60 -4.78 -9.11 7.00
CA TYR A 60 -5.93 -8.20 7.07
C TYR A 60 -6.76 -8.16 5.78
N GLY A 61 -6.34 -8.88 4.74
CA GLY A 61 -7.04 -8.99 3.48
C GLY A 61 -6.51 -8.07 2.38
N PRO A 62 -7.09 -8.14 1.17
CA PRO A 62 -6.55 -7.49 -0.02
C PRO A 62 -6.64 -5.96 0.04
N LEU A 63 -5.59 -5.28 -0.42
CA LEU A 63 -5.52 -3.81 -0.51
C LEU A 63 -5.83 -3.26 -1.91
N LEU A 64 -5.62 -4.06 -2.95
CA LEU A 64 -5.74 -3.69 -4.35
C LEU A 64 -6.76 -4.57 -5.10
N GLY A 65 -7.61 -3.92 -5.88
CA GLY A 65 -8.63 -4.59 -6.69
C GLY A 65 -8.07 -5.18 -7.98
N PHE A 66 -8.97 -5.73 -8.80
CA PHE A 66 -8.68 -6.20 -10.17
C PHE A 66 -7.61 -7.29 -10.27
N GLY A 67 -7.46 -8.12 -9.22
CA GLY A 67 -6.50 -9.23 -9.20
C GLY A 67 -5.07 -8.82 -8.83
N ASN A 68 -4.84 -7.59 -8.39
CA ASN A 68 -3.53 -7.11 -7.97
C ASN A 68 -3.13 -7.58 -6.56
N SER A 69 -4.09 -7.82 -5.68
CA SER A 69 -3.87 -8.50 -4.40
C SER A 69 -4.14 -10.00 -4.54
N SER A 70 -3.35 -10.80 -3.82
CA SER A 70 -3.61 -12.23 -3.71
C SER A 70 -4.80 -12.46 -2.78
N GLY A 71 -5.88 -13.05 -3.29
CA GLY A 71 -7.01 -13.45 -2.44
C GLY A 71 -6.70 -14.70 -1.62
N GLY A 72 -7.31 -14.83 -0.44
CA GLY A 72 -7.24 -16.07 0.34
C GLY A 72 -7.75 -17.29 -0.47
N GLU A 73 -7.25 -18.48 -0.13
CA GLU A 73 -7.61 -19.73 -0.82
C GLU A 73 -9.14 -19.90 -0.89
N ASN A 74 -9.69 -19.76 -2.09
CA ASN A 74 -11.11 -19.93 -2.42
C ASN A 74 -12.10 -19.00 -1.68
N LYS A 75 -11.69 -17.78 -1.30
CA LYS A 75 -12.60 -16.78 -0.69
C LYS A 75 -12.53 -15.42 -1.38
N TRP A 76 -13.70 -14.78 -1.55
CA TRP A 76 -13.78 -13.40 -2.02
C TRP A 76 -13.75 -12.44 -0.84
N GLU A 77 -12.60 -11.82 -0.60
CA GLU A 77 -12.33 -10.97 0.58
C GLU A 77 -12.34 -9.46 0.24
N TRP A 78 -12.40 -9.11 -1.05
CA TRP A 78 -12.49 -7.71 -1.47
C TRP A 78 -13.77 -7.05 -0.94
N GLY A 79 -13.60 -5.92 -0.25
CA GLY A 79 -14.69 -5.17 0.38
C GLY A 79 -15.19 -5.73 1.72
N GLN A 80 -14.54 -6.76 2.28
CA GLN A 80 -14.87 -7.32 3.60
C GLN A 80 -14.15 -6.61 4.76
N GLY A 81 -13.02 -5.95 4.47
CA GLY A 81 -12.27 -5.15 5.44
C GLY A 81 -12.92 -3.78 5.70
N PRO A 82 -12.53 -3.09 6.78
CA PRO A 82 -12.99 -1.73 7.02
C PRO A 82 -12.51 -0.82 5.90
N TRP A 83 -13.40 0.01 5.41
CA TRP A 83 -13.09 1.04 4.42
C TRP A 83 -12.15 2.08 5.03
N PRO A 84 -11.36 2.80 4.22
CA PRO A 84 -10.41 3.80 4.72
C PRO A 84 -11.01 4.91 5.59
N TRP A 85 -12.32 5.16 5.53
CA TRP A 85 -13.04 6.11 6.40
C TRP A 85 -13.67 5.47 7.65
N GLN A 86 -13.58 4.15 7.78
CA GLN A 86 -14.00 3.41 8.97
C GLN A 86 -12.84 3.22 9.97
N VAL A 87 -11.66 3.68 9.60
CA VAL A 87 -10.46 3.77 10.43
C VAL A 87 -10.07 5.22 10.68
#